data_AF-A0A4Q3EFL6-F1
#
_entry.id   AF-A0A4Q3EFL6-F1
#
_cell.length_a   1.000
_cell.length_b   1.000
_cell.length_c   1.000
_cell.angle_alpha   90.00
_cell.angle_beta   90.00
_cell.angle_gamma   90.00
#
_symmetry.space_group_name_H-M   'P 1'
#
loop_
_entity.id
_entity.type
_entity.pdbx_description
1 polymer ?
#
loop_
_entity_poly.entity_id
_entity_poly.type
_entity_poly.pdbx_seq_one_letter_code
_entity_poly.pdbx_strand_id
1 'polypeptide(L)'
;MEQFKLDIFKSETGEDLDFTTINDVESDRVKKVMLNLLGLADCSITTQGLFKYLEGNIAYKTKYPRSDIDGDFMQIMLKKLNVSYPTTGYILWDMTNKVDQFDLEYLIKNWDSVWFGVSDEALMLYLPNYKIVLLMTDHGYIGHNLFA
;
A
#
# COMPACT_ATOMS: atom_id res chain seq x y z
N MET A 1 -9.82 -0.96 -6.30
CA MET A 1 -10.46 -1.39 -5.04
C MET A 1 -11.54 -2.42 -5.34
N GLU A 2 -11.71 -3.45 -4.52
CA GLU A 2 -12.78 -4.43 -4.68
C GLU A 2 -14.13 -3.88 -4.17
N GLN A 3 -15.22 -4.21 -4.86
CA GLN A 3 -16.54 -3.65 -4.59
C GLN A 3 -17.03 -3.92 -3.16
N PHE A 4 -16.78 -5.11 -2.61
CA PHE A 4 -17.27 -5.44 -1.27
C PHE A 4 -16.68 -4.54 -0.18
N LYS A 5 -15.44 -4.05 -0.34
CA LYS A 5 -14.81 -3.11 0.61
C LYS A 5 -15.53 -1.77 0.62
N LEU A 6 -15.90 -1.31 -0.57
CA LEU A 6 -16.68 -0.09 -0.76
C LEU A 6 -18.07 -0.23 -0.13
N ASP A 7 -18.72 -1.39 -0.34
CA ASP A 7 -20.04 -1.67 0.21
C ASP A 7 -20.02 -1.73 1.75
N ILE A 8 -18.99 -2.37 2.34
CA ILE A 8 -18.80 -2.41 3.80
C ILE A 8 -18.60 -0.98 4.33
N PHE A 9 -17.65 -0.22 3.76
CA PHE A 9 -17.38 1.15 4.20
C PHE A 9 -18.65 2.02 4.16
N LYS A 10 -19.37 1.98 3.04
CA LYS A 10 -20.62 2.73 2.88
C LYS A 10 -21.70 2.32 3.88
N SER A 11 -21.76 1.02 4.22
CA SER A 11 -22.71 0.53 5.21
C SER A 11 -22.38 0.97 6.64
N GLU A 12 -21.10 1.14 6.96
CA GLU A 12 -20.62 1.51 8.30
C GLU A 12 -20.61 3.02 8.52
N THR A 13 -20.21 3.80 7.51
CA THR A 13 -20.02 5.25 7.63
C THR A 13 -21.17 6.06 7.04
N GLY A 14 -21.92 5.48 6.09
CA GLY A 14 -22.91 6.20 5.29
C GLY A 14 -22.31 7.04 4.15
N GLU A 15 -20.98 7.00 3.96
CA GLU A 15 -20.24 7.79 2.97
C GLU A 15 -19.57 6.89 1.92
N ASP A 16 -19.24 7.47 0.76
CA ASP A 16 -18.40 6.78 -0.22
C ASP A 16 -16.92 6.99 0.12
N LEU A 17 -16.11 5.94 -0.05
CA LEU A 17 -14.67 6.02 0.16
C LEU A 17 -14.04 6.94 -0.90
N ASP A 18 -13.25 7.92 -0.46
CA ASP A 18 -12.59 8.86 -1.37
C ASP A 18 -11.28 8.29 -1.93
N PHE A 19 -11.32 7.88 -3.19
CA PHE A 19 -10.18 7.39 -3.96
C PHE A 19 -10.41 7.53 -5.46
N THR A 20 -9.33 7.43 -6.24
CA THR A 20 -9.39 7.41 -7.70
C THR A 20 -8.61 6.23 -8.25
N THR A 21 -9.27 5.31 -8.95
CA THR A 21 -8.56 4.31 -9.75
C THR A 21 -8.00 4.98 -11.01
N ILE A 22 -6.68 5.06 -11.13
CA ILE A 22 -6.03 5.75 -12.26
C ILE A 22 -6.09 4.89 -13.52
N ASN A 23 -5.99 5.54 -14.69
CA ASN A 23 -6.06 4.82 -15.98
C ASN A 23 -4.87 3.87 -16.19
N ASP A 24 -4.94 3.06 -17.24
CA ASP A 24 -3.93 2.03 -17.54
C ASP A 24 -2.52 2.61 -17.74
N VAL A 25 -2.42 3.73 -18.46
CA VAL A 25 -1.13 4.38 -18.76
C VAL A 25 -0.47 4.88 -17.48
N GLU A 26 -1.22 5.56 -16.62
CA GLU A 26 -0.71 6.06 -15.35
C GLU A 26 -0.43 4.93 -14.35
N SER A 27 -1.28 3.90 -14.33
CA SER A 27 -1.05 2.69 -13.53
C SER A 27 0.27 2.02 -13.90
N ASP A 28 0.53 1.79 -15.18
CA ASP A 28 1.78 1.20 -15.66
C ASP A 28 2.99 2.07 -15.33
N ARG A 29 2.85 3.40 -15.42
CA ARG A 29 3.91 4.33 -15.02
C ARG A 29 4.22 4.22 -13.54
N VAL A 30 3.20 4.22 -12.67
CA VAL A 30 3.38 4.09 -11.22
C VAL A 30 4.00 2.74 -10.87
N LYS A 31 3.49 1.64 -11.43
CA LYS A 31 4.05 0.29 -11.25
C LYS A 31 5.53 0.25 -11.61
N LYS A 32 5.91 0.79 -12.78
CA LYS A 32 7.33 0.84 -13.20
C LYS A 32 8.20 1.65 -12.24
N VAL A 33 7.71 2.79 -11.75
CA VAL A 33 8.45 3.59 -10.76
C VAL A 33 8.64 2.81 -9.46
N MET A 34 7.60 2.16 -8.95
CA MET A 34 7.68 1.32 -7.75
C MET A 34 8.68 0.19 -7.92
N LEU A 35 8.61 -0.54 -9.03
CA LEU A 35 9.55 -1.64 -9.33
C LEU A 35 10.97 -1.12 -9.49
N ASN A 36 11.19 0.01 -10.17
CA ASN A 36 12.52 0.62 -10.32
C ASN A 36 13.12 1.01 -8.98
N LEU A 37 12.32 1.63 -8.11
CA LEU A 37 12.74 1.92 -6.75
C LEU A 37 13.17 0.61 -6.08
N LEU A 38 12.35 -0.44 -6.14
CA LEU A 38 12.68 -1.74 -5.55
C LEU A 38 13.84 -2.49 -6.24
N GLY A 39 14.45 -1.96 -7.31
CA GLY A 39 15.53 -2.61 -8.05
C GLY A 39 15.06 -3.76 -8.95
N LEU A 40 13.78 -3.76 -9.34
CA LEU A 40 13.09 -4.82 -10.08
C LEU A 40 12.64 -4.39 -11.48
N ALA A 41 13.37 -3.46 -12.09
CA ALA A 41 13.02 -2.79 -13.36
C ALA A 41 12.69 -3.75 -14.52
N ASP A 42 13.29 -4.95 -14.54
CA ASP A 42 13.22 -5.90 -15.66
C ASP A 42 12.41 -7.17 -15.35
N CYS A 43 11.60 -7.15 -14.29
CA CYS A 43 10.94 -8.34 -13.78
C CYS A 43 9.55 -8.57 -14.40
N SER A 44 9.39 -9.63 -15.20
CA SER A 44 8.08 -10.20 -15.57
C SER A 44 7.55 -11.10 -14.45
N ILE A 45 7.38 -10.55 -13.25
CA ILE A 45 6.99 -11.31 -12.07
C ILE A 45 5.47 -11.25 -11.89
N THR A 46 4.85 -12.40 -11.62
CA THR A 46 3.43 -12.48 -11.22
C THR A 46 3.22 -11.83 -9.85
N THR A 47 2.02 -11.33 -9.53
CA THR A 47 1.74 -10.70 -8.22
C THR A 47 2.22 -11.53 -7.04
N GLN A 48 1.82 -12.80 -6.96
CA GLN A 48 2.25 -13.70 -5.87
C GLN A 48 3.77 -13.90 -5.85
N GLY A 49 4.40 -13.95 -7.03
CA GLY A 49 5.86 -13.98 -7.13
C GLY A 49 6.51 -12.70 -6.62
N LEU A 50 5.89 -11.53 -6.85
CA LEU A 50 6.42 -10.22 -6.48
C LEU A 50 6.41 -10.05 -4.97
N PHE A 51 5.25 -10.26 -4.34
CA PHE A 51 5.13 -10.08 -2.90
C PHE A 51 6.01 -11.07 -2.14
N LYS A 52 6.02 -12.35 -2.53
CA LYS A 52 6.93 -13.34 -1.94
C LYS A 52 8.41 -12.99 -2.13
N TYR A 53 8.77 -12.46 -3.30
CA TYR A 53 10.14 -11.99 -3.55
C TYR A 53 10.49 -10.82 -2.64
N LEU A 54 9.61 -9.82 -2.54
CA LEU A 54 9.83 -8.63 -1.71
C LEU A 54 9.89 -8.98 -0.22
N GLU A 55 9.00 -9.85 0.26
CA GLU A 55 9.06 -10.39 1.61
C GLU A 55 10.40 -11.06 1.92
N GLY A 56 11.03 -11.71 0.94
CA GLY A 56 12.37 -12.29 1.10
C GLY A 56 13.48 -11.23 1.13
N ASN A 57 13.41 -10.24 0.24
CA ASN A 57 14.55 -9.41 -0.15
C ASN A 57 14.53 -7.96 0.37
N ILE A 58 13.42 -7.46 0.92
CA ILE A 58 13.40 -6.11 1.52
C ILE A 58 14.33 -6.09 2.74
N ALA A 59 15.28 -5.14 2.74
CA ALA A 59 16.32 -5.03 3.76
C ALA A 59 15.75 -4.69 5.15
N TYR A 60 14.79 -3.76 5.23
CA TYR A 60 14.19 -3.33 6.49
C TYR A 60 12.79 -3.90 6.63
N LYS A 61 12.65 -4.87 7.52
CA LYS A 61 11.37 -5.48 7.88
C LYS A 61 11.08 -5.11 9.32
N THR A 62 10.00 -4.37 9.54
CA THR A 62 9.46 -4.22 10.89
C THR A 62 8.29 -5.17 11.02
N LYS A 63 8.44 -6.17 11.88
CA LYS A 63 7.36 -7.08 12.24
C LYS A 63 6.48 -6.38 13.27
N TYR A 64 5.19 -6.34 13.00
CA TYR A 64 4.18 -5.85 13.92
C TYR A 64 3.25 -7.02 14.25
N PRO A 65 3.10 -7.39 15.53
CA PRO A 65 2.12 -8.38 15.93
C PRO A 65 0.74 -7.93 15.47
N ARG A 66 -0.07 -8.84 14.92
CA ARG A 66 -1.44 -8.53 14.46
C ARG A 66 -2.33 -7.96 15.59
N SER A 67 -1.98 -8.20 16.85
CA SER A 67 -2.62 -7.62 18.03
C SER A 67 -2.34 -6.12 18.23
N ASP A 68 -1.29 -5.60 17.59
CA ASP A 68 -0.77 -4.24 17.77
C ASP A 68 -0.95 -3.41 16.48
N ILE A 69 -1.80 -3.88 15.55
CA ILE A 69 -2.27 -3.13 14.39
C ILE A 69 -3.60 -2.49 14.83
N ASP A 70 -3.51 -1.58 15.78
CA ASP A 70 -4.54 -0.60 16.08
C ASP A 70 -4.54 0.51 15.01
N GLY A 71 -5.65 1.24 14.83
CA GLY A 71 -5.81 2.25 13.76
C GLY A 71 -4.75 3.36 13.73
N ASP A 72 -3.94 3.51 14.79
CA ASP A 72 -2.80 4.43 14.87
C ASP A 72 -1.51 3.89 14.23
N PHE A 73 -1.50 2.62 13.84
CA PHE A 73 -0.34 1.93 13.29
C PHE A 73 0.29 2.63 12.08
N MET A 74 -0.54 2.98 11.09
CA MET A 74 -0.09 3.69 9.89
C MET A 74 0.51 5.05 10.24
N GLN A 75 -0.06 5.77 11.21
CA GLN A 75 0.48 7.04 11.68
C GLN A 75 1.87 6.87 12.31
N ILE A 76 2.05 5.85 13.15
CA ILE A 76 3.33 5.56 13.80
C ILE A 76 4.39 5.24 12.75
N MET A 77 4.07 4.40 11.76
CA MET A 77 4.99 4.02 10.70
C MET A 77 5.39 5.22 9.85
N LEU A 78 4.43 6.05 9.42
CA LEU A 78 4.72 7.25 8.62
C LEU A 78 5.54 8.28 9.39
N LYS A 79 5.29 8.43 10.70
CA LYS A 79 6.11 9.26 11.58
C LYS A 79 7.56 8.77 11.66
N LYS A 80 7.79 7.45 11.78
CA LYS A 80 9.16 6.88 11.76
C LYS A 80 9.89 7.16 10.45
N LEU A 81 9.15 7.24 9.35
CA LEU A 81 9.69 7.55 8.02
C LEU A 81 9.80 9.05 7.73
N ASN A 82 9.48 9.92 8.71
CA ASN A 82 9.44 11.38 8.55
C ASN A 82 8.55 11.84 7.39
N VAL A 83 7.45 11.13 7.14
CA VAL A 83 6.43 11.52 6.16
C VAL A 83 5.53 12.58 6.79
N SER A 84 5.29 13.67 6.07
CA SER A 84 4.44 14.79 6.47
C SER A 84 3.26 14.96 5.52
N TYR A 85 2.13 15.43 6.04
CA TYR A 85 0.90 15.67 5.26
C TYR A 85 0.84 17.12 4.74
N PRO A 86 0.09 17.37 3.65
CA PRO A 86 -0.63 16.40 2.79
C PRO A 86 0.28 15.75 1.74
N THR A 87 -0.03 14.51 1.36
CA THR A 87 0.68 13.77 0.32
C THR A 87 -0.26 12.82 -0.39
N THR A 88 -0.06 12.60 -1.69
CA THR A 88 -0.76 11.57 -2.45
C THR A 88 -0.11 10.22 -2.23
N GLY A 89 -0.91 9.18 -1.97
CA GLY A 89 -0.47 7.79 -1.94
C GLY A 89 -1.01 6.99 -3.13
N TYR A 90 -0.29 5.96 -3.54
CA TYR A 90 -0.74 4.99 -4.54
C TYR A 90 -0.71 3.57 -3.98
N ILE A 91 -1.82 2.84 -4.10
CA ILE A 91 -1.93 1.44 -3.69
C ILE A 91 -1.91 0.54 -4.91
N LEU A 92 -0.99 -0.41 -4.90
CA LEU A 92 -0.93 -1.53 -5.81
C LEU A 92 -1.38 -2.79 -5.07
N TRP A 93 -2.59 -3.25 -5.39
CA TRP A 93 -3.15 -4.51 -4.87
C TRP A 93 -2.50 -5.72 -5.54
N ASP A 94 -2.29 -5.63 -6.85
CA ASP A 94 -1.66 -6.68 -7.64
C ASP A 94 -1.13 -6.12 -8.97
N MET A 95 -0.35 -6.91 -9.70
CA MET A 95 0.27 -6.50 -10.97
C MET A 95 -0.73 -6.40 -12.13
N THR A 96 -1.88 -7.05 -12.06
CA THR A 96 -2.88 -7.12 -13.14
C THR A 96 -3.91 -5.99 -13.09
N ASN A 97 -4.27 -5.55 -11.89
CA ASN A 97 -5.27 -4.53 -11.66
C ASN A 97 -4.69 -3.11 -11.77
N LYS A 98 -5.60 -2.14 -11.90
CA LYS A 98 -5.26 -0.72 -11.89
C LYS A 98 -4.81 -0.27 -10.50
N VAL A 99 -4.01 0.78 -10.48
CA VAL A 99 -3.52 1.39 -9.23
C VAL A 99 -4.59 2.34 -8.70
N ASP A 100 -4.80 2.32 -7.39
CA ASP A 100 -5.68 3.28 -6.73
C ASP A 100 -4.85 4.42 -6.13
N GLN A 101 -5.35 5.64 -6.30
CA GLN A 101 -4.77 6.88 -5.76
C GLN A 101 -5.61 7.37 -4.59
N PHE A 102 -4.94 7.82 -3.53
CA PHE A 102 -5.55 8.36 -2.32
C PHE A 102 -4.88 9.65 -1.87
N ASP A 103 -5.63 10.49 -1.18
CA ASP A 103 -5.04 11.40 -0.20
C ASP A 103 -4.55 10.58 1.01
N LEU A 104 -3.29 10.77 1.41
CA LEU A 104 -2.68 9.95 2.44
C LEU A 104 -3.30 10.20 3.82
N GLU A 105 -3.71 11.44 4.14
CA GLU A 105 -4.36 11.75 5.41
C GLU A 105 -5.72 11.03 5.51
N TYR A 106 -6.49 11.06 4.42
CA TYR A 106 -7.75 10.31 4.32
C TYR A 106 -7.55 8.79 4.40
N LEU A 107 -6.55 8.26 3.69
CA LEU A 107 -6.23 6.83 3.69
C LEU A 107 -5.93 6.30 5.10
N ILE A 108 -5.17 7.06 5.88
CA ILE A 108 -4.81 6.67 7.25
C ILE A 108 -6.02 6.68 8.16
N LYS A 109 -6.84 7.73 8.08
CA LYS A 109 -8.05 7.86 8.90
C LYS A 109 -9.01 6.68 8.69
N ASN A 110 -9.05 6.14 7.47
CA ASN A 110 -9.94 5.06 7.08
C ASN A 110 -9.20 3.74 6.82
N TRP A 111 -7.99 3.57 7.36
CA TRP A 111 -7.09 2.47 7.00
C TRP A 111 -7.73 1.10 7.23
N ASP A 112 -8.41 0.93 8.35
CA ASP A 112 -9.04 -0.35 8.74
C ASP A 112 -10.18 -0.76 7.80
N SER A 113 -10.77 0.19 7.09
CA SER A 113 -11.79 -0.06 6.06
C SER A 113 -11.20 -0.26 4.67
N VAL A 114 -9.92 0.06 4.46
CA VAL A 114 -9.21 -0.12 3.20
C VAL A 114 -8.49 -1.45 3.17
N TRP A 115 -7.81 -1.80 4.26
CA TRP A 115 -6.99 -3.01 4.36
C TRP A 115 -7.67 -4.09 5.19
N PHE A 116 -8.14 -5.15 4.52
CA PHE A 116 -8.75 -6.30 5.16
C PHE A 116 -7.73 -7.45 5.14
N GLY A 117 -6.87 -7.54 6.17
CA GLY A 117 -5.86 -8.60 6.28
C GLY A 117 -6.40 -10.04 6.43
N VAL A 118 -7.68 -10.29 6.15
CA VAL A 118 -8.23 -11.66 5.99
C VAL A 118 -8.49 -11.96 4.51
N SER A 119 -8.76 -10.94 3.69
CA SER A 119 -8.93 -11.07 2.24
C SER A 119 -7.67 -10.72 1.47
N ASP A 120 -6.82 -9.85 2.02
CA ASP A 120 -5.69 -9.27 1.29
C ASP A 120 -4.38 -9.89 1.74
N GLU A 121 -3.75 -10.73 0.91
CA GLU A 121 -2.45 -11.36 1.25
C GLU A 121 -1.34 -10.31 1.46
N ALA A 122 -1.21 -9.37 0.52
CA ALA A 122 -0.28 -8.24 0.61
C ALA A 122 -0.72 -7.07 -0.30
N LEU A 123 -0.24 -5.87 0.00
CA LEU A 123 -0.30 -4.70 -0.89
C LEU A 123 1.02 -3.94 -0.89
N MET A 124 1.18 -3.07 -1.88
CA MET A 124 2.23 -2.07 -1.89
C MET A 124 1.65 -0.65 -1.84
N LEU A 125 2.14 0.17 -0.91
CA LEU A 125 1.85 1.60 -0.83
C LEU A 125 3.07 2.40 -1.28
N TYR A 126 2.88 3.26 -2.28
CA TYR A 126 3.91 4.15 -2.80
C TYR A 126 3.62 5.61 -2.45
N LEU A 127 4.63 6.28 -1.89
CA LEU A 127 4.62 7.68 -1.52
C LEU A 127 5.62 8.45 -2.40
N PRO A 128 5.17 9.08 -3.50
CA PRO A 128 6.04 9.65 -4.53
C PRO A 128 6.93 10.78 -4.01
N ASN A 129 6.39 11.65 -3.17
CA ASN A 129 7.10 12.82 -2.63
C ASN A 129 8.34 12.42 -1.80
N TYR A 130 8.33 11.20 -1.26
CA TYR A 130 9.39 10.66 -0.42
C TYR A 130 10.18 9.55 -1.12
N LYS A 131 9.75 9.12 -2.32
CA LYS A 131 10.26 7.93 -3.02
C LYS A 131 10.21 6.66 -2.15
N ILE A 132 9.23 6.56 -1.26
CA ILE A 132 9.09 5.43 -0.34
C ILE A 132 8.13 4.41 -0.92
N VAL A 133 8.51 3.13 -0.92
CA VAL A 133 7.62 2.01 -1.20
C VAL A 133 7.54 1.13 0.04
N LEU A 134 6.31 0.86 0.47
CA LEU A 134 5.96 0.04 1.62
C LEU A 134 5.28 -1.22 1.12
N LEU A 135 5.76 -2.38 1.54
CA LEU A 135 5.06 -3.65 1.41
C LEU A 135 4.30 -3.88 2.73
N MET A 136 3.02 -4.16 2.66
CA MET A 136 2.19 -4.52 3.80
C MET A 136 1.60 -5.90 3.58
N THR A 137 1.61 -6.76 4.61
CA THR A 137 1.14 -8.14 4.52
C THR A 137 0.09 -8.45 5.59
N ASP A 138 -0.80 -9.42 5.31
CA ASP A 138 -1.86 -9.87 6.24
C ASP A 138 -1.35 -10.41 7.59
N HIS A 139 -0.13 -10.95 7.59
CA HIS A 139 0.52 -11.54 8.75
C HIS A 139 1.38 -10.53 9.54
N GLY A 140 1.20 -9.23 9.28
CA GLY A 140 1.70 -8.14 10.13
C GLY A 140 3.13 -7.69 9.81
N TYR A 141 3.59 -7.84 8.57
CA TYR A 141 4.90 -7.32 8.16
C TYR A 141 4.73 -6.02 7.39
N ILE A 142 5.49 -5.00 7.78
CA ILE A 142 5.83 -3.90 6.89
C ILE A 142 7.28 -4.00 6.50
N GLY A 143 7.51 -4.23 5.20
CA GLY A 143 8.80 -4.04 4.58
C GLY A 143 8.89 -2.64 3.99
N HIS A 144 9.96 -1.90 4.26
CA HIS A 144 10.24 -0.66 3.54
C HIS A 144 11.65 -0.68 2.98
N ASN A 145 11.82 -0.13 1.78
CA ASN A 145 13.15 0.21 1.29
C ASN A 145 13.30 1.73 1.44
N LEU A 146 14.19 2.17 2.34
CA LEU A 146 14.62 3.56 2.39
C LEU A 146 15.72 3.72 1.35
N PHE A 147 15.46 4.47 0.29
CA PHE A 147 16.54 4.95 -0.57
C PHE A 147 17.27 6.04 0.20
N ALA A 148 18.43 5.69 0.76
CA ALA A 148 19.40 6.63 1.29
C ALA A 148 20.07 7.41 0.15
#